data_AF-A0A5J4L932-F1
#
_entry.id   AF-A0A5J4L932-F1
#
_cell.length_a   1.000
_cell.length_b   1.000
_cell.length_c   1.000
_cell.angle_alpha   90.00
_cell.angle_beta   90.00
_cell.angle_gamma   90.00
#
_symmetry.space_group_name_H-M   'P 1'
#
loop_
_entity.id
_entity.type
_entity.pdbx_description
1 polymer ?
#
loop_
_entity_poly.entity_id
_entity_poly.type
_entity_poly.pdbx_seq_one_letter_code
_entity_poly.pdbx_strand_id
1 'polypeptide(L)' 'MKFGVATFITDQGIAPAPLGRADEERGLDSSLIAEHTHIPGRAAVLAGRDRRRRAALPVSGRGPRCRG' A
#
# COMPACT_ATOMS: atom_id res chain seq x y z
N MET A 1 -23.69 -5.64 -24.29
CA MET A 1 -23.07 -5.21 -23.03
C MET A 1 -21.56 -5.17 -23.24
N LYS A 2 -20.84 -4.28 -22.55
CA LYS A 2 -19.37 -4.21 -22.63
C LYS A 2 -18.74 -4.75 -21.36
N PHE A 3 -17.70 -5.57 -21.50
CA PHE A 3 -17.02 -6.22 -20.37
C PHE A 3 -15.54 -5.81 -20.35
N GLY A 4 -14.98 -5.69 -19.16
CA GLY A 4 -13.59 -5.30 -18.99
C GLY A 4 -12.94 -5.93 -17.77
N VAL A 5 -11.63 -5.77 -17.69
CA VAL A 5 -10.80 -6.24 -16.57
C VAL A 5 -10.39 -5.05 -15.71
N ALA A 6 -10.36 -5.24 -14.39
CA ALA A 6 -9.81 -4.28 -13.44
C ALA A 6 -8.73 -4.97 -12.60
N THR A 7 -7.49 -4.48 -12.66
CA THR A 7 -6.35 -5.14 -12.01
C THR A 7 -5.25 -4.18 -11.56
N PHE A 8 -4.35 -4.68 -10.72
CA PHE A 8 -3.07 -4.06 -10.40
C PHE A 8 -1.97 -4.75 -11.20
N ILE A 9 -1.09 -3.96 -11.81
CA ILE A 9 0.14 -4.50 -12.43
C ILE A 9 1.18 -4.68 -11.32
N THR A 10 1.69 -5.89 -11.16
CA THR A 10 2.81 -6.21 -10.28
C THR A 10 3.86 -7.01 -11.05
N ASP A 11 5.05 -7.12 -10.47
CA ASP A 11 6.15 -7.92 -10.98
C ASP A 11 5.88 -9.44 -10.95
N GLN A 12 4.88 -9.87 -10.17
CA GLN A 12 4.44 -11.25 -10.07
C GLN A 12 3.31 -11.60 -11.05
N GLY A 13 2.78 -10.60 -11.77
CA GLY A 13 1.64 -10.74 -12.67
C GLY A 13 2.00 -10.75 -14.15
N ILE A 14 0.96 -10.77 -15.00
CA ILE A 14 1.11 -10.54 -16.44
C ILE A 14 1.53 -9.09 -16.69
N ALA A 15 2.53 -8.90 -17.55
CA ALA A 15 2.99 -7.56 -17.91
C ALA A 15 1.90 -6.79 -18.70
N PRO A 16 1.92 -5.44 -18.69
CA PRO A 16 0.85 -4.63 -19.30
C PRO A 16 0.63 -4.90 -20.80
N ALA A 17 1.70 -5.03 -21.58
CA ALA A 17 1.62 -5.25 -23.02
C ALA A 17 0.98 -6.61 -23.40
N PRO A 18 1.43 -7.75 -22.84
CA PRO A 18 0.76 -9.03 -23.10
C PRO A 18 -0.65 -9.11 -22.50
N LEU A 19 -0.94 -8.39 -21.40
CA LEU A 19 -2.30 -8.28 -20.87
C LEU A 19 -3.25 -7.62 -21.86
N GLY A 20 -2.87 -6.48 -22.45
CA GLY A 20 -3.71 -5.81 -23.45
C GLY A 20 -4.03 -6.70 -24.65
N ARG A 21 -3.03 -7.45 -25.15
CA ARG A 21 -3.27 -8.42 -26.22
C ARG A 21 -4.22 -9.55 -25.78
N ALA A 22 -4.04 -10.06 -24.56
CA ALA A 22 -4.92 -11.09 -24.02
C ALA A 22 -6.36 -10.60 -23.83
N ASP A 23 -6.55 -9.34 -23.45
CA ASP A 23 -7.86 -8.70 -23.33
C ASP A 23 -8.55 -8.64 -24.70
N GLU A 24 -7.84 -8.20 -25.75
CA GLU A 24 -8.34 -8.15 -27.13
C GLU A 24 -8.70 -9.55 -27.65
N GLU A 25 -7.81 -10.53 -27.50
CA GLU A 25 -8.02 -11.92 -27.93
C GLU A 25 -9.24 -12.57 -27.24
N ARG A 26 -9.58 -12.13 -26.04
CA ARG A 26 -10.71 -12.63 -25.24
C ARG A 26 -12.00 -11.81 -25.43
N GLY A 27 -11.96 -10.76 -26.25
CA GLY A 27 -13.11 -9.91 -26.53
C GLY A 27 -13.50 -9.00 -25.36
N LEU A 28 -12.54 -8.62 -24.52
CA LEU A 28 -12.74 -7.61 -23.48
C LEU A 28 -12.61 -6.21 -24.10
N ASP A 29 -13.54 -5.32 -23.75
CA ASP A 29 -13.64 -3.98 -24.32
C ASP A 29 -12.76 -2.94 -23.61
N SER A 30 -12.31 -3.23 -22.38
CA SER A 30 -11.57 -2.26 -21.57
C SER A 30 -10.69 -2.92 -20.50
N SER A 31 -9.57 -2.25 -20.19
CA SER A 31 -8.64 -2.63 -19.13
C SER A 31 -8.44 -1.44 -18.19
N LEU A 32 -8.77 -1.62 -16.92
CA LEU A 32 -8.72 -0.62 -15.86
C LEU A 32 -7.54 -0.95 -14.94
N ILE A 33 -6.53 -0.08 -14.93
CA ILE A 33 -5.32 -0.28 -14.13
C ILE A 33 -5.34 0.65 -12.93
N ALA A 34 -5.08 0.08 -11.76
CA ALA A 34 -4.91 0.87 -10.55
C ALA A 34 -3.51 1.48 -10.49
N GLU A 35 -3.41 2.73 -10.94
CA GLU A 35 -2.19 3.53 -10.90
C GLU A 35 -1.94 4.01 -9.46
N HIS A 36 -0.72 3.80 -8.97
CA HIS A 36 -0.31 4.18 -7.63
C HIS A 36 1.19 4.48 -7.60
N THR A 37 1.58 5.54 -6.90
CA THR A 37 2.99 5.88 -6.71
C THR A 37 3.63 4.88 -5.75
N HIS A 38 4.55 4.07 -6.26
CA HIS A 38 5.41 3.24 -5.40
C HIS A 38 6.32 4.15 -4.57
N ILE A 39 6.04 4.29 -3.27
CA ILE A 39 6.97 4.88 -2.32
C ILE A 39 8.09 3.87 -2.08
N PRO A 40 9.36 4.20 -2.33
CA PRO A 40 10.46 3.26 -2.12
C PRO A 40 10.49 2.80 -0.66
N GLY A 41 10.61 1.49 -0.42
CA GLY A 41 10.62 0.92 0.95
C GLY A 41 11.78 1.40 1.85
N ARG A 42 12.73 2.17 1.29
CA ARG A 42 13.85 2.80 2.02
C ARG A 42 13.73 4.32 2.12
N ALA A 43 12.70 4.93 1.53
CA ALA A 43 12.44 6.34 1.69
C ALA A 43 12.01 6.56 3.14
N ALA A 44 12.79 7.37 3.87
CA ALA A 44 12.40 7.84 5.18
C ALA A 44 10.98 8.40 5.05
N VAL A 45 10.02 7.72 5.69
CA VAL A 45 8.75 8.35 6.08
C VAL A 45 9.15 9.72 6.59
N LEU A 46 8.66 10.78 5.95
CA LEU A 46 8.79 12.13 6.48
C LEU A 46 8.20 12.04 7.87
N ALA A 47 9.07 11.85 8.86
CA ALA A 47 8.69 11.78 10.23
C ALA A 47 8.07 13.14 10.47
N GLY A 48 6.75 13.18 10.60
CA GLY A 48 6.03 14.27 11.21
C GLY A 48 6.60 14.43 12.62
N ARG A 49 7.75 15.10 12.71
CA ARG A 49 8.38 15.50 13.95
C ARG A 49 7.65 16.76 14.40
N ASP A 50 6.39 16.61 14.80
CA ASP A 50 5.90 17.43 15.88
C ASP A 50 6.35 16.79 17.21
N ARG A 51 7.60 17.09 17.59
CA ARG A 51 8.21 16.70 18.87
C ARG A 51 7.86 17.67 20.00
N ARG A 52 6.82 18.51 19.88
CA ARG A 52 6.53 19.56 20.88
C ARG A 52 5.25 19.38 21.71
N ARG A 53 4.82 18.16 22.02
CA ARG A 53 3.90 17.91 23.15
C ARG A 53 4.22 16.63 23.94
N ARG A 54 5.44 16.54 24.50
CA ARG A 54 5.62 15.82 25.77
C ARG A 54 5.61 16.85 26.89
N ALA A 55 4.43 17.40 27.16
CA ALA A 55 4.19 18.03 28.46
C ALA A 55 4.17 16.90 29.50
N ALA A 56 4.94 17.10 30.56
CA ALA A 56 5.25 16.15 31.61
C ALA A 56 4.00 15.58 32.28
N LEU A 57 3.99 14.27 32.51
CA LEU A 57 3.24 13.65 33.61
C LEU A 57 4.23 12.82 34.43
N PRO A 58 4.42 13.11 35.74
CA PRO A 58 5.24 12.28 36.59
C PRO A 58 4.46 11.01 36.93
N VAL A 59 4.87 9.87 36.38
CA VAL A 59 4.30 8.58 36.80
C VAL A 59 5.08 8.10 38.02
N SER A 60 4.79 8.67 39.18
CA SER A 60 5.14 8.04 40.46
C SER A 60 4.12 6.94 40.73
N GLY A 61 4.49 5.67 40.48
CA GLY A 61 3.62 4.55 40.80
C GLY A 61 4.27 3.21 40.50
N ARG A 62 4.70 2.50 41.55
CA ARG A 62 5.08 1.08 41.52
C ARG A 62 3.98 0.24 40.86
N GLY A 63 4.27 -0.33 39.69
CA GLY A 63 3.48 -1.42 39.09
C GLY A 63 4.00 -2.80 39.53
N PRO A 64 3.13 -3.83 39.62
CA PRO A 64 3.45 -5.11 40.25
C PRO A 64 4.36 -5.98 39.38
N ARG A 65 5.23 -6.74 40.05
CA ARG A 65 6.12 -7.73 39.43
C ARG A 65 5.28 -8.88 38.88
N CYS A 66 5.30 -9.11 37.57
CA CYS A 66 4.82 -10.36 36.99
C CYS A 66 5.80 -11.48 37.36
N ARG A 67 5.39 -12.36 38.28
CA ARG A 67 5.92 -13.72 38.42
C ARG A 67 5.06 -14.62 37.53
N GLY A 68 5.71 -15.56 36.84
CA GLY A 68 5.06 -16.66 36.11
C GLY A 68 5.30 -16.58 34.62
#